data_AF-W1VTH6-F1
#
_entry.id   AF-W1VTH6-F1
#
_cell.length_a   1.000
_cell.length_b   1.000
_cell.length_c   1.000
_cell.angle_alpha   90.00
_cell.angle_beta   90.00
_cell.angle_gamma   90.00
#
_symmetry.space_group_name_H-M   'P 1'
#
loop_
_entity.id
_entity.type
_entity.pdbx_description
1 polymer ?
#
loop_
_entity_poly.entity_id
_entity_poly.type
_entity_poly.pdbx_seq_one_letter_code
_entity_poly.pdbx_strand_id
1 'polypeptide(L)'
;ASAVSGVDALVAQRAAVEADIALTKLHLEMATVRAPFDGRVISLKTSVGQFASAMRPIFTLIDTRHWYVIANFRETDLKNIRSGTPATIRLMSDSGKTFEGKVDSIGYGVLPDDGGLVLGGLPKVSRSINWVRVAQRFPVKIMVEKPDPEMFRIGASAVANLEPQ
;
A
#
# COMPACT_ATOMS: atom_id res chain seq x y z
N ALA A 1 50.34 -33.01 -10.85
CA ALA A 1 48.89 -32.68 -10.80
C ALA A 1 48.50 -31.99 -9.48
N SER A 2 49.00 -32.39 -8.30
CA SER A 2 48.57 -31.83 -7.00
C SER A 2 49.00 -30.39 -6.66
N ALA A 3 49.90 -29.77 -7.42
CA ALA A 3 50.28 -28.37 -7.19
C ALA A 3 49.23 -27.38 -7.75
N VAL A 4 48.48 -27.77 -8.78
CA VAL A 4 47.44 -26.94 -9.40
C VAL A 4 46.20 -26.89 -8.50
N SER A 5 45.85 -28.00 -7.85
CA SER A 5 44.70 -28.07 -6.94
C SER A 5 44.85 -27.17 -5.70
N GLY A 6 46.07 -26.88 -5.26
CA GLY A 6 46.32 -25.96 -4.14
C GLY A 6 46.09 -24.50 -4.53
N VAL A 7 46.47 -24.11 -5.76
CA VAL A 7 46.25 -22.76 -6.27
C VAL A 7 44.76 -22.52 -6.52
N ASP A 8 44.05 -23.49 -7.11
CA ASP A 8 42.60 -23.38 -7.34
C ASP A 8 41.82 -23.25 -6.01
N ALA A 9 42.24 -23.98 -4.98
CA ALA A 9 41.66 -23.87 -3.64
C ALA A 9 41.90 -22.49 -3.00
N LEU A 10 43.10 -21.92 -3.16
CA LEU A 10 43.42 -20.57 -2.66
C LEU A 10 42.67 -19.47 -3.43
N VAL A 11 42.47 -19.64 -4.74
CA VAL A 11 41.66 -18.73 -5.56
C VAL A 11 40.19 -18.78 -5.14
N ALA A 12 39.64 -19.98 -4.91
CA ALA A 12 38.29 -20.14 -4.39
C ALA A 12 38.13 -19.53 -2.98
N GLN A 13 39.12 -19.72 -2.10
CA GLN A 13 39.13 -19.12 -0.77
C GLN A 13 39.21 -17.58 -0.82
N ARG A 14 40.02 -17.02 -1.73
CA ARG A 14 40.10 -15.57 -1.96
C ARG A 14 38.73 -15.03 -2.38
N ALA A 15 38.06 -15.67 -3.33
CA ALA A 15 36.74 -15.27 -3.78
C ALA A 15 35.70 -15.32 -2.65
N ALA A 16 35.76 -16.33 -1.77
CA ALA A 16 34.89 -16.43 -0.60
C ALA A 16 35.12 -15.29 0.39
N VAL A 17 36.37 -14.94 0.69
CA VAL A 17 36.71 -13.82 1.58
C VAL A 17 36.31 -12.48 0.96
N GLU A 18 36.47 -12.30 -0.35
CA GLU A 18 36.00 -11.09 -1.04
C GLU A 18 34.47 -10.93 -0.95
N ALA A 19 33.73 -12.03 -1.10
CA ALA A 19 32.28 -12.03 -0.93
C ALA A 19 31.87 -11.67 0.51
N ASP A 20 32.57 -12.19 1.52
CA ASP A 20 32.32 -11.89 2.93
C ASP A 20 32.59 -10.41 3.28
N ILE A 21 33.67 -9.85 2.71
CA ILE A 21 33.97 -8.41 2.82
C ILE A 21 32.86 -7.57 2.18
N ALA A 22 32.39 -7.95 0.98
CA ALA A 22 31.32 -7.25 0.29
C ALA A 22 30.01 -7.30 1.10
N LEU A 23 29.67 -8.45 1.67
CA LEU A 23 28.49 -8.65 2.50
C LEU A 23 28.57 -7.82 3.80
N THR A 24 29.73 -7.80 4.45
CA THR A 24 29.95 -6.99 5.67
C THR A 24 29.83 -5.49 5.38
N LYS A 25 30.33 -5.03 4.22
CA LYS A 25 30.14 -3.64 3.77
C LYS A 25 28.66 -3.31 3.57
N LEU A 26 27.90 -4.21 2.94
CA LEU A 26 26.46 -4.04 2.77
C LEU A 26 25.72 -3.98 4.12
N HIS A 27 26.10 -4.82 5.08
CA HIS A 27 25.53 -4.78 6.44
C HIS A 27 25.82 -3.45 7.15
N LEU A 28 27.02 -2.89 6.98
CA LEU A 28 27.36 -1.58 7.52
C LEU A 28 26.51 -0.46 6.89
N GLU A 29 26.28 -0.51 5.57
CA GLU A 29 25.40 0.44 4.89
C GLU A 29 23.95 0.31 5.38
N MET A 30 23.45 -0.91 5.55
CA MET A 30 22.10 -1.19 6.07
C MET A 30 21.92 -0.82 7.55
N ALA A 31 23.00 -0.57 8.31
CA ALA A 31 22.91 -0.06 9.67
C ALA A 31 22.40 1.39 9.74
N THR A 32 22.49 2.14 8.63
CA THR A 32 21.93 3.50 8.52
C THR A 32 20.67 3.49 7.67
N VAL A 33 19.51 3.58 8.31
CA VAL A 33 18.22 3.63 7.60
C VAL A 33 17.94 5.05 7.13
N ARG A 34 17.74 5.23 5.82
CA ARG A 34 17.38 6.51 5.17
C ARG A 34 15.96 6.45 4.61
N ALA A 35 15.27 7.59 4.59
CA ALA A 35 13.96 7.68 3.96
C ALA A 35 14.08 7.58 2.43
N PRO A 36 13.31 6.71 1.75
CA PRO A 36 13.34 6.59 0.29
C PRO A 36 12.57 7.72 -0.42
N PHE A 37 11.72 8.46 0.30
CA PHE A 37 10.93 9.58 -0.21
C PHE A 37 10.54 10.54 0.92
N ASP A 38 10.13 11.75 0.54
CA ASP A 38 9.60 12.75 1.45
C ASP A 38 8.29 12.31 2.08
N GLY A 39 8.19 12.42 3.40
CA GLY A 39 7.05 11.89 4.12
C GLY A 39 7.00 12.26 5.59
N ARG A 40 5.98 11.74 6.27
CA ARG A 40 5.80 11.90 7.72
C ARG A 40 5.97 10.57 8.43
N VAL A 41 6.80 10.54 9.46
CA VAL A 41 6.97 9.36 10.32
C VAL A 41 5.85 9.32 11.36
N ILE A 42 5.19 8.17 11.46
CA ILE A 42 4.21 7.88 12.51
C ILE A 42 4.55 6.56 13.21
N SER A 43 4.00 6.37 14.41
CA SER A 43 4.17 5.14 15.20
C SER A 43 5.65 4.75 15.39
N LEU A 44 6.49 5.71 15.77
CA LEU A 44 7.87 5.42 16.17
C LEU A 44 7.84 4.65 17.50
N LYS A 45 8.19 3.37 17.47
CA LYS A 45 8.13 2.45 18.62
C LYS A 45 9.50 2.22 19.29
N THR A 46 10.47 3.05 18.98
CA THR A 46 11.84 2.93 19.50
C THR A 46 12.29 4.23 20.14
N SER A 47 13.22 4.11 21.07
CA SER A 47 13.87 5.22 21.76
C SER A 47 15.38 5.06 21.66
N VAL A 48 16.10 6.16 21.84
CA VAL A 48 17.57 6.14 21.86
C VAL A 48 18.07 5.09 22.87
N GLY A 49 19.01 4.25 22.43
CA GLY A 49 19.58 3.17 23.23
C GLY A 49 18.81 1.83 23.17
N GLN A 50 17.65 1.77 22.51
CA GLN A 50 16.98 0.50 22.27
C GLN A 50 17.58 -0.25 21.08
N PHE A 51 17.59 -1.59 21.19
CA PHE A 51 18.01 -2.47 20.11
C PHE A 51 16.91 -2.59 19.06
N ALA A 52 17.25 -2.28 17.81
CA ALA A 52 16.43 -2.61 16.65
C ALA A 52 16.77 -4.03 16.17
N SER A 53 15.76 -4.82 15.80
CA SER A 53 15.95 -6.16 15.25
C SER A 53 15.39 -6.24 13.83
N ALA A 54 16.04 -7.04 12.99
CA ALA A 54 15.52 -7.34 11.66
C ALA A 54 14.10 -7.93 11.76
N MET A 55 13.30 -7.69 10.72
CA MET A 55 11.93 -8.20 10.59
C MET A 55 10.90 -7.64 11.60
N ARG A 56 11.30 -6.66 12.45
CA ARG A 56 10.38 -5.93 13.33
C ARG A 56 10.25 -4.48 12.87
N PRO A 57 9.05 -4.02 12.44
CA PRO A 57 8.85 -2.64 12.03
C PRO A 57 8.99 -1.69 13.23
N ILE A 58 9.86 -0.68 13.10
CA ILE A 58 10.16 0.31 14.14
C ILE A 58 9.38 1.63 13.97
N PHE A 59 8.98 1.96 12.74
CA PHE A 59 8.17 3.12 12.40
C PHE A 59 7.43 2.88 11.08
N THR A 60 6.44 3.74 10.79
CA THR A 60 5.76 3.80 9.49
C THR A 60 6.00 5.16 8.86
N LEU A 61 6.39 5.18 7.59
CA LEU A 61 6.58 6.40 6.81
C LEU A 61 5.39 6.61 5.87
N ILE A 62 4.74 7.77 5.98
CA ILE A 62 3.64 8.20 5.12
C ILE A 62 4.20 8.99 3.94
N ASP A 63 3.90 8.58 2.70
CA ASP A 63 4.21 9.38 1.51
C ASP A 63 3.28 10.60 1.46
N THR A 64 3.86 11.81 1.50
CA THR A 64 3.09 13.06 1.46
C THR A 64 3.00 13.67 0.06
N ARG A 65 3.62 13.05 -0.95
CA ARG A 65 3.68 13.58 -2.32
C ARG A 65 2.40 13.30 -3.11
N HIS A 66 1.74 12.18 -2.81
CA HIS A 66 0.57 11.73 -3.55
C HIS A 66 -0.58 11.39 -2.60
N TRP A 67 -1.63 12.20 -2.63
CA TRP A 67 -2.84 11.95 -1.87
C TRP A 67 -3.94 11.36 -2.75
N TYR A 68 -4.66 10.40 -2.20
CA TYR A 68 -5.79 9.77 -2.86
C TYR A 68 -6.92 9.52 -1.87
N VAL A 69 -8.13 9.42 -2.40
CA VAL A 69 -9.33 9.05 -1.66
C VAL A 69 -9.82 7.71 -2.18
N ILE A 70 -10.21 6.83 -1.27
CA ILE A 70 -10.93 5.61 -1.61
C ILE A 70 -12.41 5.85 -1.36
N ALA A 71 -13.21 5.81 -2.43
CA ALA A 71 -14.65 6.00 -2.37
C ALA A 71 -15.35 4.70 -2.77
N ASN A 72 -16.26 4.22 -1.92
CA ASN A 72 -16.96 2.95 -2.12
C ASN A 72 -18.29 3.18 -2.86
N PHE A 73 -18.28 2.98 -4.19
CA PHE A 73 -19.44 3.14 -5.06
C PHE A 73 -20.24 1.85 -5.18
N ARG A 74 -21.56 1.95 -5.36
CA ARG A 74 -22.41 0.77 -5.58
C ARG A 74 -22.08 0.15 -6.94
N GLU A 75 -22.20 -1.17 -7.02
CA GLU A 75 -22.02 -1.95 -8.25
C GLU A 75 -22.84 -1.41 -9.43
N THR A 76 -24.07 -0.96 -9.16
CA THR A 76 -24.96 -0.37 -10.17
C THR A 76 -24.41 0.91 -10.80
N ASP A 77 -23.61 1.66 -10.05
CA ASP A 77 -23.11 2.98 -10.44
C ASP A 77 -21.76 2.86 -11.20
N LEU A 78 -21.08 1.71 -11.11
CA LEU A 78 -19.77 1.46 -11.73
C LEU A 78 -19.77 1.59 -13.25
N LYS A 79 -20.91 1.33 -13.92
CA LYS A 79 -21.00 1.38 -15.39
C LYS A 79 -20.62 2.76 -15.95
N ASN A 80 -20.82 3.81 -15.16
CA ASN A 80 -20.58 5.20 -15.54
C ASN A 80 -19.23 5.73 -15.02
N ILE A 81 -18.43 4.88 -14.36
CA ILE A 81 -17.14 5.26 -13.77
C ILE A 81 -16.03 4.65 -14.62
N ARG A 82 -15.11 5.48 -15.11
CA ARG A 82 -13.92 5.03 -15.83
C ARG A 82 -12.68 5.70 -15.27
N SER A 83 -11.50 5.14 -15.56
CA SER A 83 -10.25 5.83 -15.28
C SER A 83 -10.25 7.18 -16.02
N GLY A 84 -9.86 8.25 -15.33
CA GLY A 84 -9.90 9.62 -15.81
C GLY A 84 -11.20 10.38 -15.54
N THR A 85 -12.27 9.74 -15.04
CA THR A 85 -13.51 10.46 -14.68
C THR A 85 -13.21 11.55 -13.63
N PRO A 86 -13.65 12.80 -13.84
CA PRO A 86 -13.46 13.88 -12.89
C PRO A 86 -14.28 13.67 -11.62
N ALA A 87 -13.70 14.07 -10.49
CA ALA A 87 -14.29 13.95 -9.17
C ALA A 87 -14.06 15.21 -8.35
N THR A 88 -15.10 15.64 -7.64
CA THR A 88 -15.01 16.68 -6.61
C THR A 88 -14.95 16.02 -5.24
N ILE A 89 -13.92 16.33 -4.47
CA ILE A 89 -13.64 15.75 -3.15
C ILE A 89 -13.84 16.83 -2.09
N ARG A 90 -14.57 16.50 -1.02
CA ARG A 90 -14.71 17.32 0.18
C ARG A 90 -14.26 16.53 1.40
N LEU A 91 -13.31 17.08 2.15
CA LEU A 91 -12.87 16.49 3.40
C LEU A 91 -13.88 16.80 4.50
N MET A 92 -14.14 15.84 5.39
CA MET A 92 -15.04 16.09 6.54
C MET A 92 -14.41 17.02 7.58
N SER A 93 -13.07 17.13 7.61
CA SER A 93 -12.36 17.99 8.55
C SER A 93 -12.61 19.48 8.34
N ASP A 94 -12.87 19.92 7.11
CA ASP A 94 -13.44 21.22 6.83
C ASP A 94 -14.20 21.18 5.51
N SER A 95 -15.51 21.40 5.63
CA SER A 95 -16.47 21.25 4.55
C SER A 95 -16.48 22.43 3.57
N GLY A 96 -15.77 23.52 3.87
CA GLY A 96 -15.72 24.74 3.05
C GLY A 96 -14.77 24.64 1.85
N LYS A 97 -13.75 23.76 1.92
CA LYS A 97 -12.82 23.52 0.82
C LYS A 97 -13.26 22.33 -0.04
N THR A 98 -13.13 22.50 -1.35
CA THR A 98 -13.31 21.45 -2.36
C THR A 98 -11.98 21.19 -3.05
N PHE A 99 -11.72 19.93 -3.39
CA PHE A 99 -10.53 19.50 -4.11
C PHE A 99 -10.95 18.79 -5.38
N GLU A 100 -10.23 19.07 -6.46
CA GLU A 100 -10.39 18.37 -7.72
C GLU A 100 -9.52 17.11 -7.73
N GLY A 101 -10.08 16.05 -8.31
CA GLY A 101 -9.41 14.79 -8.47
C GLY A 101 -9.89 14.02 -9.69
N LYS A 102 -9.20 12.94 -10.01
CA LYS A 102 -9.52 12.06 -11.12
C LYS A 102 -9.48 10.61 -10.66
N VAL A 103 -10.38 9.80 -11.20
CA VAL A 103 -10.36 8.36 -10.97
C VAL A 103 -9.07 7.77 -11.54
N ASP A 104 -8.25 7.19 -10.68
CA ASP A 104 -7.03 6.47 -11.07
C ASP A 104 -7.39 5.05 -11.48
N SER A 105 -8.04 4.32 -10.56
CA SER A 105 -8.36 2.91 -10.72
C SER A 105 -9.64 2.50 -9.98
N ILE A 106 -10.25 1.43 -10.47
CA ILE A 106 -11.47 0.83 -9.91
C ILE A 106 -11.08 -0.56 -9.40
N GLY A 107 -11.40 -0.87 -8.14
CA GLY A 107 -11.16 -2.18 -7.57
C GLY A 107 -12.01 -3.24 -8.28
N TYR A 108 -11.36 -4.32 -8.75
CA TYR A 108 -12.01 -5.40 -9.49
C TYR A 108 -12.56 -6.54 -8.61
N GLY A 109 -12.32 -6.48 -7.30
CA GLY A 109 -12.73 -7.55 -6.38
C GLY A 109 -13.06 -7.01 -5.01
N VAL A 110 -14.16 -7.50 -4.46
CA VAL A 110 -14.55 -7.33 -3.06
C VAL A 110 -14.97 -8.70 -2.54
N LEU A 111 -14.65 -8.99 -1.27
CA LEU A 111 -15.06 -10.23 -0.62
C LEU A 111 -16.57 -10.19 -0.39
N PRO A 112 -17.35 -11.14 -0.93
CA PRO A 112 -18.79 -11.18 -0.66
C PRO A 112 -19.06 -11.65 0.77
N ASP A 113 -19.96 -10.97 1.48
CA ASP A 113 -20.38 -11.38 2.83
C ASP A 113 -20.95 -12.81 2.87
N ASP A 114 -21.63 -13.24 1.80
CA ASP A 114 -22.21 -14.59 1.66
C ASP A 114 -21.26 -15.62 0.99
N GLY A 115 -20.07 -15.19 0.57
CA GLY A 115 -19.14 -15.98 -0.24
C GLY A 115 -17.96 -16.47 0.59
N GLY A 116 -18.17 -17.49 1.41
CA GLY A 116 -17.08 -18.13 2.16
C GLY A 116 -15.92 -18.53 1.25
N LEU A 117 -14.68 -18.41 1.77
CA LEU A 117 -13.46 -18.90 1.11
C LEU A 117 -13.73 -20.25 0.44
N VAL A 118 -13.56 -20.34 -0.87
CA VAL A 118 -13.65 -21.61 -1.61
C VAL A 118 -12.35 -22.39 -1.38
N LEU A 119 -12.10 -22.80 -0.14
CA LEU A 119 -11.16 -23.87 0.17
C LEU A 119 -11.93 -25.18 0.03
N GLY A 120 -11.75 -25.88 -1.11
CA GLY A 120 -12.27 -27.23 -1.30
C GLY A 120 -13.30 -27.43 -2.41
N GLY A 121 -13.45 -26.48 -3.36
CA GLY A 121 -14.09 -26.74 -4.66
C GLY A 121 -15.61 -27.00 -4.67
N LEU A 122 -16.27 -27.06 -3.51
CA LEU A 122 -17.73 -27.17 -3.42
C LEU A 122 -18.34 -25.86 -2.89
N PRO A 123 -19.30 -25.25 -3.62
CA PRO A 123 -19.97 -24.04 -3.16
C PRO A 123 -20.88 -24.35 -1.96
N LYS A 124 -20.64 -23.68 -0.83
CA LYS A 124 -21.50 -23.73 0.35
C LYS A 124 -22.65 -22.73 0.17
N VAL A 125 -23.86 -23.22 -0.07
CA VAL A 125 -25.07 -22.39 -0.14
C VAL A 125 -25.63 -22.20 1.28
N SER A 126 -25.51 -20.99 1.82
CA SER A 126 -26.16 -20.61 3.08
C SER A 126 -27.68 -20.51 2.86
N ARG A 127 -28.48 -21.21 3.67
CA ARG A 127 -29.94 -21.05 3.67
C ARG A 127 -30.29 -19.78 4.44
N SER A 128 -30.24 -18.64 3.77
CA SER A 128 -30.63 -17.33 4.32
C SER A 128 -32.08 -17.00 3.93
N ILE A 129 -32.84 -16.42 4.86
CA ILE A 129 -34.22 -15.92 4.64
C ILE A 129 -34.18 -14.47 4.07
N ASN A 130 -33.01 -13.86 3.94
CA ASN A 130 -32.85 -12.51 3.40
C ASN A 130 -32.94 -12.54 1.87
N TRP A 131 -34.16 -12.39 1.35
CA TRP A 131 -34.46 -12.25 -0.08
C TRP A 131 -34.07 -10.87 -0.64
N VAL A 132 -33.80 -9.89 0.23
CA VAL A 132 -33.34 -8.55 -0.16
C VAL A 132 -31.82 -8.57 -0.39
N ARG A 133 -31.40 -8.48 -1.65
CA ARG A 133 -30.00 -8.40 -2.02
C ARG A 133 -29.57 -6.95 -2.15
N VAL A 134 -28.68 -6.50 -1.29
CA VAL A 134 -28.10 -5.14 -1.35
C VAL A 134 -26.95 -5.14 -2.36
N ALA A 135 -26.88 -4.10 -3.21
CA ALA A 135 -25.77 -3.94 -4.15
C ALA A 135 -24.44 -3.83 -3.40
N GLN A 136 -23.43 -4.57 -3.85
CA GLN A 136 -22.11 -4.49 -3.26
C GLN A 136 -21.46 -3.15 -3.59
N ARG A 137 -20.46 -2.77 -2.78
CA ARG A 137 -19.71 -1.55 -3.00
C ARG A 137 -18.29 -1.89 -3.39
N PHE A 138 -17.81 -1.27 -4.46
CA PHE A 138 -16.46 -1.46 -4.96
C PHE A 138 -15.62 -0.22 -4.66
N PRO A 139 -14.38 -0.39 -4.17
CA PRO A 139 -13.50 0.72 -3.88
C PRO A 139 -13.01 1.33 -5.19
N VAL A 140 -13.26 2.62 -5.37
CA VAL A 140 -12.71 3.44 -6.46
C VAL A 140 -11.64 4.35 -5.88
N LYS A 141 -10.44 4.29 -6.45
CA LYS A 141 -9.31 5.13 -6.07
C LYS A 141 -9.31 6.41 -6.90
N ILE A 142 -9.39 7.54 -6.22
CA ILE A 142 -9.43 8.87 -6.82
C ILE A 142 -8.17 9.63 -6.39
N MET A 143 -7.34 10.04 -7.36
CA MET A 143 -6.14 10.83 -7.10
C MET A 143 -6.51 12.32 -6.98
N VAL A 144 -5.93 13.00 -5.99
CA VAL A 144 -6.15 14.42 -5.75
C VAL A 144 -5.10 15.23 -6.51
N GLU A 145 -5.51 16.22 -7.31
CA GLU A 145 -4.56 16.98 -8.15
C GLU A 145 -3.80 18.06 -7.36
N LYS A 146 -4.45 18.73 -6.41
CA LYS A 146 -3.87 19.81 -5.59
C LYS A 146 -4.19 19.63 -4.11
N PRO A 147 -3.62 18.61 -3.45
CA PRO A 147 -3.89 18.36 -2.04
C PRO A 147 -3.25 19.44 -1.16
N ASP A 148 -3.97 19.86 -0.12
CA ASP A 148 -3.45 20.71 0.96
C ASP A 148 -2.81 19.82 2.05
N PRO A 149 -1.47 19.74 2.17
CA PRO A 149 -0.81 18.75 3.03
C PRO A 149 -1.15 18.84 4.52
N GLU A 150 -1.64 19.99 4.98
CA GLU A 150 -2.03 20.18 6.38
C GLU A 150 -3.44 19.62 6.68
N MET A 151 -4.27 19.56 5.64
CA MET A 151 -5.66 19.14 5.74
C MET A 151 -5.83 17.63 5.52
N PHE A 152 -5.00 17.04 4.65
CA PHE A 152 -5.05 15.62 4.36
C PHE A 152 -4.36 14.80 5.47
N ARG A 153 -5.07 13.78 5.97
CA ARG A 153 -4.57 12.81 6.95
C ARG A 153 -4.97 11.41 6.51
N ILE A 154 -4.10 10.43 6.75
CA ILE A 154 -4.44 9.03 6.52
C ILE A 154 -5.61 8.64 7.44
N GLY A 155 -6.63 8.02 6.86
CA GLY A 155 -7.84 7.61 7.57
C GLY A 155 -8.87 8.71 7.78
N ALA A 156 -8.63 9.93 7.28
CA ALA A 156 -9.65 10.97 7.28
C ALA A 156 -10.82 10.59 6.37
N SER A 157 -12.03 10.92 6.81
CA SER A 157 -13.24 10.72 6.02
C SER A 157 -13.41 11.84 5.00
N ALA A 158 -13.88 11.47 3.82
CA ALA A 158 -14.15 12.39 2.72
C ALA A 158 -15.43 11.98 1.98
N VAL A 159 -16.07 12.96 1.36
CA VAL A 159 -17.16 12.76 0.41
C VAL A 159 -16.61 13.02 -0.98
N ALA A 160 -16.78 12.06 -1.90
CA ALA A 160 -16.40 12.21 -3.29
C ALA A 160 -17.65 12.18 -4.16
N ASN A 161 -17.83 13.22 -4.96
CA ASN A 161 -18.88 13.31 -5.98
C ASN A 161 -18.22 13.13 -7.34
N LEU A 162 -18.63 12.10 -8.08
CA LEU A 162 -18.19 11.90 -9.45
C LEU A 162 -19.09 12.68 -10.39
N GLU A 163 -18.49 13.23 -11.44
CA GLU A 163 -19.18 13.83 -12.57
C GLU A 163 -19.00 12.90 -13.77
N PRO A 164 -19.82 11.83 -13.88
CA PRO A 164 -19.75 10.92 -15.01
C PRO A 164 -20.14 11.64 -16.30
N GLN A 165 -19.40 11.34 -17.37
CA GLN A 165 -19.67 11.81 -18.74
C GLN A 165 -20.55 10.81 -19.50
#